data_AF-A0A9J6GGW1-F1
#
_entry.id   AF-A0A9J6GGW1-F1
#
_cell.length_a   1.000
_cell.length_b   1.000
_cell.length_c   1.000
_cell.angle_alpha   90.00
_cell.angle_beta   90.00
_cell.angle_gamma   90.00
#
_symmetry.space_group_name_H-M   'P 1'
#
loop_
_entity.id
_entity.type
_entity.pdbx_description
1 polymer ?
#
loop_
_entity_poly.entity_id
_entity_poly.type
_entity_poly.pdbx_seq_one_letter_code
_entity_poly.pdbx_strand_id
1 'polypeptide(L)'
;MFSRLATAFSNAVDALAPPLPLHEEFLWHWTAIMKFYTDRNSNSKKPIELTGLAGRLEEMSKILEQEESELGTENMGPCMEHFLQHKMLEQMSALSRADTPPGIKKCVLVFTTRLLSNSKQALLPQMGIYTAVKKLIGLCGEVLAAPTEREEVCWSCSPPIFSFYNKIACLIPVP
;
A
#
# COMPACT_ATOMS: atom_id res chain seq x y z
N MET A 1 -3.73 -18.68 -32.92
CA MET A 1 -3.34 -20.02 -32.45
C MET A 1 -3.23 -20.01 -30.91
N PHE A 2 -4.37 -19.97 -30.23
CA PHE A 2 -4.48 -19.87 -28.75
C PHE A 2 -5.07 -21.16 -28.12
N SER A 3 -5.18 -22.25 -28.89
CA SER A 3 -6.03 -23.39 -28.53
C SER A 3 -5.31 -24.52 -27.79
N ARG A 4 -4.00 -24.41 -27.53
CA ARG A 4 -3.23 -25.44 -26.78
C ARG A 4 -2.81 -25.00 -25.36
N LEU A 5 -2.86 -23.71 -25.04
CA LEU A 5 -2.64 -23.22 -23.68
C LEU A 5 -3.89 -23.36 -22.80
N ALA A 6 -5.08 -23.28 -23.40
CA ALA A 6 -6.34 -23.44 -22.66
C ALA A 6 -6.57 -24.88 -22.17
N THR A 7 -6.07 -25.89 -22.89
CA THR A 7 -6.36 -27.30 -22.57
C THR A 7 -5.55 -27.83 -21.38
N ALA A 8 -4.43 -27.19 -21.03
CA ALA A 8 -3.65 -27.54 -19.84
C ALA A 8 -4.21 -26.91 -18.55
N PHE A 9 -5.14 -25.94 -18.67
CA PHE A 9 -5.72 -25.23 -17.52
C PHE A 9 -6.97 -25.93 -16.93
N SER A 10 -7.70 -26.75 -17.71
CA SER A 10 -8.95 -27.37 -17.23
C SER A 10 -8.78 -28.72 -16.52
N ASN A 11 -7.66 -29.43 -16.69
CA ASN A 11 -7.50 -30.77 -16.10
C ASN A 11 -6.94 -30.76 -14.67
N ALA A 12 -6.66 -29.59 -14.09
CA ALA A 12 -6.02 -29.45 -12.79
C ALA A 12 -6.91 -28.72 -11.75
N VAL A 13 -8.23 -28.76 -11.93
CA VAL A 13 -9.21 -28.07 -11.05
C VAL A 13 -9.91 -29.03 -10.07
N ASP A 14 -9.66 -30.35 -10.13
CA ASP A 14 -10.51 -31.34 -9.44
C ASP A 14 -9.88 -32.07 -8.22
N ALA A 15 -8.78 -31.60 -7.65
CA ALA A 15 -8.28 -32.18 -6.39
C ALA A 15 -7.39 -31.19 -5.62
N LEU A 16 -7.80 -30.85 -4.40
CA LEU A 16 -7.14 -29.92 -3.46
C LEU A 16 -7.32 -28.47 -3.91
N ALA A 17 -8.20 -27.70 -3.25
CA ALA A 17 -8.18 -26.25 -3.41
C ALA A 17 -6.77 -25.76 -3.00
N PRO A 18 -5.91 -25.37 -3.95
CA PRO A 18 -4.60 -24.84 -3.61
C PRO A 18 -4.85 -23.57 -2.77
N PRO A 19 -3.96 -23.19 -1.84
CA PRO A 19 -4.02 -21.85 -1.27
C PRO A 19 -4.14 -20.87 -2.45
N LEU A 20 -5.09 -19.93 -2.36
CA LEU A 20 -5.30 -18.93 -3.40
C LEU A 20 -3.92 -18.36 -3.76
N PRO A 21 -3.50 -18.34 -5.03
CA PRO A 21 -2.16 -17.86 -5.35
C PRO A 21 -2.01 -16.44 -4.78
N LEU A 22 -0.89 -16.15 -4.10
CA LEU A 22 -0.66 -14.90 -3.35
C LEU A 22 -1.07 -13.65 -4.14
N HIS A 23 -0.83 -13.69 -5.45
CA HIS A 23 -1.24 -12.65 -6.39
C HIS A 23 -2.76 -12.39 -6.44
N GLU A 24 -3.58 -13.42 -6.47
CA GLU A 24 -5.05 -13.28 -6.46
C GLU A 24 -5.54 -12.72 -5.11
N GLU A 25 -4.94 -13.13 -4.00
CA GLU A 25 -5.27 -12.61 -2.67
C GLU A 25 -4.94 -11.12 -2.57
N PHE A 26 -3.76 -10.73 -3.07
CA PHE A 26 -3.34 -9.34 -3.18
C PHE A 26 -4.34 -8.48 -3.97
N LEU A 27 -4.75 -8.97 -5.14
CA LEU A 27 -5.74 -8.28 -5.99
C LEU A 27 -7.12 -8.21 -5.34
N TRP A 28 -7.52 -9.24 -4.60
CA TRP A 28 -8.77 -9.25 -3.87
C TRP A 28 -8.80 -8.16 -2.79
N HIS A 29 -7.73 -8.04 -2.01
CA HIS A 29 -7.62 -6.98 -1.01
C HIS A 29 -7.67 -5.59 -1.64
N TRP A 30 -6.91 -5.38 -2.73
CA TRP A 30 -6.90 -4.10 -3.43
C TRP A 30 -8.27 -3.74 -4.02
N THR A 31 -8.92 -4.70 -4.67
CA THR A 31 -10.24 -4.51 -5.27
C THR A 31 -11.27 -4.17 -4.20
N ALA A 32 -11.20 -4.79 -3.03
CA ALA A 32 -12.08 -4.48 -1.92
C ALA A 32 -11.85 -3.07 -1.36
N ILE A 33 -10.60 -2.59 -1.31
CA ILE A 33 -10.28 -1.20 -0.98
C ILE A 33 -10.91 -0.26 -2.02
N MET A 34 -10.66 -0.48 -3.30
CA MET A 34 -11.19 0.38 -4.36
C MET A 34 -12.72 0.35 -4.45
N LYS A 35 -13.34 -0.79 -4.13
CA LYS A 35 -14.79 -0.92 -4.03
C LYS A 35 -15.36 -0.03 -2.93
N PHE A 36 -14.71 0.08 -1.77
CA PHE A 36 -15.14 1.02 -0.73
C PHE A 36 -15.18 2.46 -1.28
N TYR A 37 -14.17 2.88 -2.04
CA TYR A 37 -14.10 4.23 -2.59
C TYR A 37 -15.05 4.50 -3.76
N THR A 38 -15.43 3.45 -4.49
CA THR A 38 -16.33 3.56 -5.65
C THR A 38 -17.80 3.39 -5.25
N ASP A 39 -18.06 2.68 -4.14
CA ASP A 39 -19.42 2.49 -3.63
C ASP A 39 -19.96 3.79 -3.04
N ARG A 40 -21.03 4.30 -3.67
CA ARG A 40 -21.75 5.51 -3.25
C ARG A 40 -22.38 5.39 -1.87
N ASN A 41 -22.61 4.16 -1.39
CA ASN A 41 -23.16 3.90 -0.07
C ASN A 41 -22.09 3.74 1.01
N SER A 42 -20.81 3.81 0.65
CA SER A 42 -19.73 3.78 1.62
C SER A 42 -19.84 4.97 2.58
N ASN A 43 -19.80 4.69 3.88
CA ASN A 43 -19.82 5.75 4.88
C ASN A 43 -18.38 6.25 5.09
N SER A 44 -17.91 7.09 4.15
CA SER A 44 -16.60 7.73 4.16
C SER A 44 -16.36 8.66 5.35
N LYS A 45 -17.38 8.89 6.19
CA LYS A 45 -17.28 9.66 7.44
C LYS A 45 -16.99 8.79 8.66
N LYS A 46 -17.12 7.46 8.56
CA LYS A 46 -16.78 6.57 9.68
C LYS A 46 -15.26 6.49 9.87
N PRO A 47 -14.77 6.40 11.11
CA PRO A 47 -13.35 6.13 11.38
C PRO A 47 -12.86 4.88 10.66
N ILE A 48 -11.58 4.88 10.27
CA ILE A 48 -10.97 3.79 9.50
C ILE A 48 -11.09 2.43 10.20
N GLU A 49 -11.08 2.40 11.53
CA GLU A 49 -11.22 1.20 12.36
C GLU A 49 -12.52 0.44 12.09
N LEU A 50 -13.57 1.15 11.65
CA LEU A 50 -14.89 0.58 11.36
C LEU A 50 -15.08 0.18 9.89
N THR A 51 -14.08 0.42 9.04
CA THR A 51 -14.19 0.24 7.58
C THR A 51 -13.52 -1.04 7.08
N GLY A 52 -12.64 -1.63 7.90
CA GLY A 52 -11.81 -2.78 7.53
C GLY A 52 -10.69 -2.46 6.53
N LEU A 53 -10.56 -1.21 6.07
CA LEU A 53 -9.51 -0.80 5.12
C LEU A 53 -8.11 -0.96 5.71
N ALA A 54 -7.94 -0.63 6.99
CA ALA A 54 -6.66 -0.78 7.69
C ALA A 54 -6.14 -2.23 7.63
N GLY A 55 -7.02 -3.20 7.94
CA GLY A 55 -6.68 -4.61 7.87
C GLY A 55 -6.36 -5.07 6.45
N ARG A 56 -7.09 -4.60 5.44
CA ARG A 56 -6.80 -4.95 4.03
C ARG A 56 -5.44 -4.45 3.57
N LEU A 57 -5.06 -3.22 3.95
CA LEU A 57 -3.74 -2.68 3.65
C LEU A 57 -2.63 -3.45 4.37
N GLU A 58 -2.87 -3.85 5.62
CA GLU A 58 -1.92 -4.67 6.37
C GLU A 58 -1.71 -6.05 5.74
N GLU A 59 -2.78 -6.74 5.34
CA GLU A 59 -2.66 -8.03 4.63
C GLU A 59 -1.92 -7.88 3.29
N MET A 60 -2.20 -6.82 2.51
CA MET A 60 -1.42 -6.55 1.29
C MET A 60 0.07 -6.35 1.56
N SER A 61 0.45 -5.69 2.67
CA SER A 61 1.87 -5.59 3.06
C SER A 61 2.47 -6.95 3.36
N LYS A 62 1.77 -7.79 4.13
CA LYS A 62 2.24 -9.14 4.47
C LYS A 62 2.41 -10.02 3.25
N ILE A 63 1.51 -9.93 2.27
CA ILE A 63 1.62 -10.70 1.01
C ILE A 63 2.87 -10.30 0.23
N LEU A 64 3.18 -9.00 0.14
CA LEU A 64 4.41 -8.51 -0.52
C LEU A 64 5.67 -8.99 0.23
N GLU A 65 5.65 -8.94 1.57
CA GLU A 65 6.74 -9.43 2.42
C GLU A 65 6.95 -10.95 2.29
N GLN A 66 5.85 -11.70 2.20
CA GLN A 66 5.88 -13.14 1.99
C GLN A 66 6.45 -13.50 0.61
N GLU A 67 5.96 -12.85 -0.45
CA GLU A 67 6.45 -13.05 -1.82
C GLU A 67 7.97 -12.79 -1.91
N GLU A 68 8.45 -11.73 -1.28
CA GLU A 68 9.87 -11.39 -1.23
C GLU A 68 10.72 -12.35 -0.37
N SER A 69 10.10 -12.97 0.62
CA SER A 69 10.74 -14.04 1.40
C SER A 69 10.85 -15.34 0.59
N GLU A 70 9.86 -15.64 -0.26
CA GLU A 70 9.81 -16.88 -1.05
C GLU A 70 10.66 -16.83 -2.33
N LEU A 71 10.76 -15.68 -3.00
CA LEU A 71 11.42 -15.56 -4.33
C LEU A 71 12.93 -15.25 -4.30
N GLY A 72 13.50 -14.85 -3.14
CA GLY A 72 14.91 -14.47 -3.05
C GLY A 72 15.23 -13.14 -3.76
N THR A 73 16.50 -12.72 -3.74
CA THR A 73 16.92 -11.36 -4.14
C THR A 73 16.95 -11.12 -5.66
N GLU A 74 16.93 -12.16 -6.49
CA GLU A 74 17.25 -12.04 -7.92
C GLU A 74 16.04 -11.75 -8.82
N ASN A 75 14.80 -11.98 -8.35
CA ASN A 75 13.60 -11.75 -9.14
C ASN A 75 12.51 -10.98 -8.37
N MET A 76 11.81 -10.10 -9.09
CA MET A 76 10.59 -9.45 -8.59
C MET A 76 9.40 -10.39 -8.79
N GLY A 77 8.58 -10.55 -7.75
CA GLY A 77 7.39 -11.39 -7.82
C GLY A 77 6.18 -10.72 -8.46
N PRO A 78 5.17 -11.51 -8.86
CA PRO A 78 3.99 -11.01 -9.56
C PRO A 78 3.17 -9.98 -8.75
N CYS A 79 3.16 -10.03 -7.42
CA CYS A 79 2.47 -9.03 -6.60
C CYS A 79 3.19 -7.69 -6.66
N MET A 80 4.52 -7.68 -6.48
CA MET A 80 5.33 -6.47 -6.58
C MET A 80 5.30 -5.89 -7.99
N GLU A 81 5.44 -6.73 -9.03
CA GLU A 81 5.35 -6.28 -10.43
C GLU A 81 4.01 -5.58 -10.71
N HIS A 82 2.90 -6.19 -10.29
CA HIS A 82 1.58 -5.61 -10.47
C HIS A 82 1.40 -4.30 -9.68
N PHE A 83 1.89 -4.26 -8.43
CA PHE A 83 1.85 -3.07 -7.59
C PHE A 83 2.51 -1.86 -8.26
N LEU A 84 3.67 -2.11 -8.90
CA LEU A 84 4.44 -1.09 -9.61
C LEU A 84 3.80 -0.70 -10.94
N GLN A 85 3.41 -1.68 -11.76
CA GLN A 85 2.79 -1.44 -13.07
C GLN A 85 1.52 -0.60 -12.97
N HIS A 86 0.69 -0.84 -11.95
CA HIS A 86 -0.58 -0.13 -11.75
C HIS A 86 -0.44 1.14 -10.89
N LYS A 87 0.78 1.49 -10.47
CA LYS A 87 1.08 2.66 -9.64
C LYS A 87 0.19 2.71 -8.40
N MET A 88 -0.01 1.57 -7.75
CA MET A 88 -0.95 1.45 -6.63
C MET A 88 -0.55 2.36 -5.47
N LEU A 89 0.75 2.58 -5.24
CA LEU A 89 1.23 3.55 -4.25
C LEU A 89 0.79 5.00 -4.58
N GLU A 90 0.76 5.38 -5.85
CA GLU A 90 0.30 6.70 -6.28
C GLU A 90 -1.20 6.86 -6.02
N GLN A 91 -1.99 5.80 -6.29
CA GLN A 91 -3.41 5.78 -5.97
C GLN A 91 -3.63 5.91 -4.45
N MET A 92 -2.89 5.16 -3.63
CA MET A 92 -2.92 5.27 -2.17
C MET A 92 -2.52 6.67 -1.67
N SER A 93 -1.56 7.32 -2.34
CA SER A 93 -1.19 8.71 -2.01
C SER A 93 -2.34 9.70 -2.25
N ALA A 94 -3.16 9.48 -3.29
CA ALA A 94 -4.36 10.28 -3.53
C ALA A 94 -5.43 10.03 -2.44
N LEU A 95 -5.62 8.77 -2.03
CA LEU A 95 -6.52 8.42 -0.92
C LEU A 95 -6.07 9.11 0.39
N SER A 96 -4.77 9.10 0.68
CA SER A 96 -4.20 9.72 1.88
C SER A 96 -4.34 11.24 1.91
N ARG A 97 -4.37 11.90 0.73
CA ARG A 97 -4.61 13.34 0.61
C ARG A 97 -6.06 13.68 0.92
N ALA A 98 -7.00 12.85 0.48
CA ALA A 98 -8.41 13.03 0.79
C ALA A 98 -8.74 12.72 2.26
N ASP A 99 -7.93 11.87 2.91
CA ASP A 99 -8.08 11.39 4.30
C ASP A 99 -9.51 10.99 4.67
N THR A 100 -10.19 10.35 3.72
CA THR A 100 -11.54 9.83 3.87
C THR A 100 -11.46 8.33 3.59
N PRO A 101 -11.83 7.44 4.53
CA PRO A 101 -12.24 7.72 5.90
C PRO A 101 -11.09 8.29 6.74
N PRO A 102 -11.39 9.09 7.78
CA PRO A 102 -10.37 9.68 8.66
C PRO A 102 -9.48 8.59 9.25
N GLY A 103 -8.17 8.75 9.08
CA GLY A 103 -7.15 7.80 9.52
C GLY A 103 -6.51 6.99 8.39
N ILE A 104 -7.06 7.00 7.17
CA ILE A 104 -6.46 6.31 6.01
C ILE A 104 -5.05 6.80 5.70
N LYS A 105 -4.78 8.09 5.92
CA LYS A 105 -3.44 8.66 5.76
C LYS A 105 -2.40 7.92 6.60
N LYS A 106 -2.70 7.61 7.86
CA LYS A 106 -1.80 6.89 8.77
C LYS A 106 -1.52 5.47 8.26
N CYS A 107 -2.55 4.76 7.79
CA CYS A 107 -2.39 3.42 7.26
C CYS A 107 -1.55 3.39 5.98
N VAL A 108 -1.74 4.35 5.07
CA VAL A 108 -0.92 4.47 3.86
C VAL A 108 0.54 4.78 4.19
N LEU A 109 0.81 5.65 5.17
CA LEU A 109 2.17 5.93 5.63
C LEU A 109 2.83 4.69 6.24
N VAL A 110 2.12 3.93 7.08
CA VAL A 110 2.62 2.68 7.66
C VAL A 110 2.92 1.66 6.57
N PHE A 111 2.00 1.47 5.61
CA PHE A 111 2.18 0.58 4.46
C PHE A 111 3.45 0.97 3.68
N THR A 112 3.61 2.25 3.37
CA THR A 112 4.75 2.76 2.60
C THR A 112 6.06 2.59 3.36
N THR A 113 6.03 2.80 4.68
CA THR A 113 7.18 2.54 5.56
C THR A 113 7.59 1.07 5.50
N ARG A 114 6.64 0.14 5.66
CA ARG A 114 6.90 -1.30 5.62
C ARG A 114 7.45 -1.72 4.26
N LEU A 115 6.80 -1.29 3.18
CA LEU A 115 7.22 -1.55 1.80
C LEU A 115 8.68 -1.16 1.56
N LEU A 116 9.06 0.08 1.93
CA LEU A 116 10.42 0.59 1.71
C LEU A 116 11.44 0.01 2.70
N SER A 117 10.99 -0.54 3.83
CA SER A 117 11.84 -1.15 4.84
C SER A 117 12.18 -2.60 4.52
N ASN A 118 11.22 -3.32 3.94
CA ASN A 118 11.30 -4.76 3.75
C ASN A 118 11.74 -5.11 2.32
N SER A 119 11.57 -4.18 1.37
CA SER A 119 12.08 -4.34 0.01
C SER A 119 13.61 -4.36 -0.05
N LYS A 120 14.15 -5.52 -0.42
CA LYS A 120 15.54 -5.78 -0.81
C LYS A 120 15.88 -5.11 -2.14
N GLN A 121 14.88 -4.79 -2.95
CA GLN A 121 15.05 -4.11 -4.23
C GLN A 121 15.03 -2.59 -4.05
N ALA A 122 15.83 -1.86 -4.85
CA ALA A 122 15.79 -0.41 -4.89
C ALA A 122 14.50 0.05 -5.58
N LEU A 123 13.45 0.27 -4.80
CA LEU A 123 12.13 0.73 -5.26
C LEU A 123 12.10 2.24 -5.58
N LEU A 124 12.94 3.03 -4.91
CA LEU A 124 12.97 4.49 -5.02
C LEU A 124 13.29 5.06 -6.42
N PRO A 125 14.17 4.47 -7.25
CA PRO A 125 14.45 4.97 -8.59
C PRO A 125 13.22 4.90 -9.53
N GLN A 126 12.19 4.11 -9.19
CA GLN A 126 10.98 4.06 -9.99
C GLN A 126 10.18 5.34 -9.83
N MET A 127 9.97 6.06 -10.94
CA MET A 127 9.38 7.40 -10.97
C MET A 127 8.00 7.48 -10.29
N GLY A 128 7.21 6.39 -10.35
CA GLY A 128 5.92 6.29 -9.66
C GLY A 128 6.05 6.27 -8.13
N ILE A 129 7.01 5.51 -7.60
CA ILE A 129 7.24 5.42 -6.15
C ILE A 129 7.84 6.71 -5.62
N TYR A 130 8.88 7.24 -6.28
CA TYR A 130 9.49 8.51 -5.88
C TYR A 130 8.46 9.64 -5.78
N THR A 131 7.61 9.77 -6.79
CA THR A 131 6.56 10.80 -6.82
C THR A 131 5.53 10.60 -5.70
N ALA A 132 5.08 9.36 -5.48
CA ALA A 132 4.14 9.05 -4.42
C ALA A 132 4.72 9.30 -3.02
N VAL A 133 5.97 8.89 -2.78
CA VAL A 133 6.69 9.13 -1.53
C VAL A 133 6.88 10.63 -1.29
N LYS A 134 7.30 11.40 -2.30
CA LYS A 134 7.41 12.86 -2.20
C LYS A 134 6.08 13.52 -1.86
N LYS A 135 4.97 13.08 -2.47
CA LYS A 135 3.61 13.55 -2.14
C LYS A 135 3.27 13.25 -0.68
N LEU A 136 3.56 12.05 -0.20
CA LEU A 136 3.31 11.62 1.19
C LEU A 136 4.13 12.41 2.21
N ILE A 137 5.40 12.72 1.92
CA ILE A 137 6.24 13.58 2.75
C ILE A 137 5.64 14.98 2.85
N GLY A 138 5.18 15.55 1.73
CA GLY A 138 4.49 16.85 1.71
C GLY A 138 3.28 16.87 2.65
N LEU A 139 2.45 15.81 2.63
CA LEU A 139 1.31 15.68 3.54
C LEU A 139 1.69 15.60 5.03
N CYS A 140 2.89 15.12 5.34
CA CYS A 140 3.42 15.11 6.71
C CYS A 140 3.95 16.50 7.12
N GLY A 141 4.55 17.24 6.17
CA GLY A 141 5.11 18.58 6.40
C GLY A 141 4.06 19.68 6.56
N GLU A 142 2.92 19.56 5.88
CA GLU A 142 1.79 20.51 6.02
C GLU A 142 1.26 20.61 7.47
N VAL A 143 1.38 19.54 8.26
CA VAL A 143 0.95 19.49 9.67
C VAL A 143 1.93 20.22 10.60
N LEU A 144 3.20 20.42 10.21
CA LEU A 144 4.21 21.09 11.04
C LEU A 144 4.09 22.62 11.06
N ALA A 145 3.22 23.21 10.23
CA ALA A 145 3.16 24.66 10.02
C ALA A 145 2.00 25.40 10.73
N ALA A 146 1.25 24.75 11.63
CA ALA A 146 0.19 25.42 12.40
C ALA A 146 0.56 25.51 13.90
N PRO A 147 0.91 26.69 14.46
CA PRO A 147 1.30 26.83 15.85
C PRO A 147 0.15 27.18 16.83
N THR A 148 -1.14 27.10 16.47
CA THR A 148 -2.16 27.85 17.24
C THR A 148 -3.45 27.17 17.71
N GLU A 149 -3.67 25.87 17.53
CA GLU A 149 -4.88 25.24 18.12
C GLU A 149 -4.51 24.03 19.00
N ARG A 150 -4.55 24.30 20.32
CA ARG A 150 -4.64 23.31 21.39
C ARG A 150 -6.04 22.69 21.35
N GLU A 151 -6.11 21.38 21.60
CA GLU A 151 -7.29 20.50 21.42
C GLU A 151 -7.57 20.29 19.93
N GLU A 152 -7.15 19.20 19.26
CA GLU A 152 -7.58 17.82 19.48
C GLU A 152 -6.49 16.85 18.93
N VAL A 153 -6.15 15.81 19.71
CA VAL A 153 -5.26 14.68 19.38
C VAL A 153 -3.91 15.06 18.75
N CYS A 154 -2.83 14.98 19.52
CA CYS A 154 -1.46 15.13 19.04
C CYS A 154 -1.10 14.07 17.97
N TRP A 155 -1.40 14.36 16.69
CA TRP A 155 -0.94 13.58 15.53
C TRP A 155 0.59 13.57 15.44
N SER A 156 1.23 14.60 16.02
CA SER A 156 2.69 14.81 16.06
C SER A 156 3.46 13.72 16.83
N CYS A 157 2.80 12.96 17.71
CA CYS A 157 3.42 11.89 18.51
C CYS A 157 2.99 10.47 18.12
N SER A 158 2.53 10.23 16.88
CA SER A 158 2.43 8.85 16.40
C SER A 158 3.82 8.35 15.96
N PRO A 159 4.45 7.38 16.67
CA PRO A 159 5.76 6.83 16.30
C PRO A 159 5.94 6.43 14.82
N PRO A 160 4.92 5.94 14.08
CA PRO A 160 5.11 5.60 12.67
C PRO A 160 5.41 6.79 11.76
N ILE A 161 4.92 8.01 12.06
CA ILE A 161 5.11 9.18 11.17
C ILE A 161 6.54 9.72 11.31
N PHE A 162 7.04 9.81 12.54
CA PHE A 162 8.42 10.21 12.81
C PHE A 162 9.42 9.16 12.29
N SER A 163 9.12 7.87 12.46
CA SER A 163 9.92 6.78 11.89
C SER A 163 9.91 6.81 10.37
N PHE A 164 8.78 7.11 9.73
CA PHE A 164 8.70 7.26 8.27
C PHE A 164 9.54 8.44 7.80
N TYR A 165 9.36 9.62 8.40
CA TYR A 165 10.09 10.82 7.98
C TYR A 165 11.60 10.65 8.15
N ASN A 166 12.07 10.14 9.30
CA ASN A 166 13.49 9.95 9.57
C ASN A 166 14.11 8.88 8.64
N LYS A 167 13.40 7.77 8.40
CA LYS A 167 13.89 6.70 7.52
C LYS A 167 13.93 7.11 6.05
N ILE A 168 12.98 7.94 5.60
CA ILE A 168 12.89 8.39 4.20
C ILE A 168 13.76 9.64 3.93
N ALA A 169 13.92 10.54 4.91
CA ALA A 169 14.80 11.70 4.79
C ALA A 169 16.26 11.29 4.55
N CYS A 170 16.69 10.13 5.04
CA CYS A 170 18.01 9.58 4.74
C CYS A 170 18.13 8.96 3.33
N LEU A 171 17.01 8.64 2.67
CA LEU A 171 16.98 7.92 1.40
C LEU A 171 16.76 8.84 0.18
N ILE A 172 16.33 10.09 0.40
CA ILE A 172 16.17 11.09 -0.66
C ILE A 172 17.27 12.13 -0.46
N PRO A 173 18.32 12.17 -1.32
CA PRO A 173 19.29 13.26 -1.26
C PRO A 173 18.56 14.58 -1.54
N VAL A 174 18.56 15.46 -0.53
CA VAL A 174 18.10 16.84 -0.70
C VAL A 174 19.14 17.53 -1.61
N PRO A 175 18.72 18.18 -2.71
CA PRO A 175 19.63 18.96 -3.56
C PRO A 175 20.18 20.19 -2.86
#